data_AF-A0A397A947-F1
#
_entry.id   AF-A0A397A947-F1
#
_cell.length_a   1.000
_cell.length_b   1.000
_cell.length_c   1.000
_cell.angle_alpha   90.00
_cell.angle_beta   90.00
_cell.angle_gamma   90.00
#
_symmetry.space_group_name_H-M   'P 1'
#
loop_
_entity.id
_entity.type
_entity.pdbx_description
1 polymer ?
#
loop_
_entity_poly.entity_id
_entity_poly.type
_entity_poly.pdbx_seq_one_letter_code
_entity_poly.pdbx_strand_id
1 'polypeptide(L)'
;MLVEKAYAKLYGGYDMIVGGQELFCLQDLYGGLPSSYPYVFSLKRGNLIGLTNTTNHSVAMPLGLKAGHAYGLVKIAQLQIQGQLETVVQLRNVWSDASSDAAAAAGGVPWARGGADWKQCSLHQKQRVGYQLADDGTVWLTLATCLALFSTVLESRNVYQFPSVDPRNVDAVPLYVHVIASGWKGVTCGGREAIHLNPQFQFTTADATDVVVHLEQPCRRANMQADYPCHVAPVVAAHAVVGRRKLDVAKDVIATGTFVSNRSCLVELSLPFEGTYAVIPATYAPFESAFQVVVASPVPLAVGFVSDDDIPVCSVCRQPLKGSYRTYTSPDGVVAEHVCQGRCADEYRSMHAPVCVDCRERIEVVAGRFSGRLFTLEDG
;
A
#
# COMPACT_ATOMS: atom_id res chain seq x y z
N MET A 1 -15.23 13.49 -23.86
CA MET A 1 -16.57 13.63 -23.23
C MET A 1 -17.30 12.29 -22.98
N LEU A 2 -17.24 11.27 -23.85
CA LEU A 2 -17.95 9.99 -23.61
C LEU A 2 -17.36 9.15 -22.46
N VAL A 3 -16.03 9.08 -22.33
CA VAL A 3 -15.36 8.34 -21.24
C VAL A 3 -15.76 8.91 -19.89
N GLU A 4 -15.68 10.23 -19.73
CA GLU A 4 -16.12 10.93 -18.52
C GLU A 4 -17.60 10.69 -18.22
N LYS A 5 -18.48 10.73 -19.23
CA LYS A 5 -19.90 10.42 -19.07
C LYS A 5 -20.13 8.99 -18.57
N ALA A 6 -19.39 8.02 -19.12
CA ALA A 6 -19.48 6.63 -18.68
C ALA A 6 -18.98 6.46 -17.25
N TYR A 7 -17.88 7.15 -16.90
CA TYR A 7 -17.30 7.16 -15.56
C TYR A 7 -18.25 7.81 -14.54
N ALA A 8 -18.86 8.95 -14.88
CA ALA A 8 -19.91 9.59 -14.08
C ALA A 8 -21.10 8.65 -13.88
N LYS A 9 -21.56 7.98 -14.95
CA LYS A 9 -22.67 7.02 -14.89
C LYS A 9 -22.37 5.86 -13.96
N LEU A 10 -21.14 5.32 -13.98
CA LEU A 10 -20.71 4.24 -13.09
C LEU A 10 -20.84 4.63 -11.61
N TYR A 11 -20.53 5.88 -11.28
CA TYR A 11 -20.54 6.40 -9.91
C TYR A 11 -21.82 7.16 -9.53
N GLY A 12 -22.85 7.17 -10.39
CA GLY A 12 -24.17 7.74 -10.07
C GLY A 12 -24.37 9.21 -10.45
N GLY A 13 -23.42 9.86 -11.12
CA GLY A 13 -23.58 11.22 -11.65
C GLY A 13 -22.28 12.00 -11.78
N TYR A 14 -22.34 13.16 -12.41
CA TYR A 14 -21.18 14.06 -12.54
C TYR A 14 -20.75 14.64 -11.20
N ASP A 15 -21.69 14.94 -10.30
CA ASP A 15 -21.40 15.46 -8.97
C ASP A 15 -20.56 14.47 -8.13
N MET A 16 -20.72 13.16 -8.39
CA MET A 16 -20.02 12.09 -7.66
C MET A 16 -18.55 11.93 -8.07
N ILE A 17 -18.15 12.48 -9.22
CA ILE A 17 -16.78 12.37 -9.71
C ILE A 17 -15.93 13.63 -9.43
N VAL A 18 -16.55 14.67 -8.87
CA VAL A 18 -15.87 15.88 -8.35
C VAL A 18 -14.97 15.53 -7.15
N GLY A 19 -13.85 16.22 -6.99
CA GLY A 19 -12.94 16.05 -5.85
C GLY A 19 -12.27 14.67 -5.77
N GLY A 20 -11.93 14.09 -6.93
CA GLY A 20 -11.20 12.83 -7.02
C GLY A 20 -9.70 12.99 -6.85
N GLN A 21 -9.02 11.89 -6.52
CA GLN A 21 -7.56 11.81 -6.60
C GLN A 21 -7.18 11.21 -7.95
N GLU A 22 -6.24 11.84 -8.66
CA GLU A 22 -5.79 11.44 -9.99
C GLU A 22 -5.24 10.02 -10.01
N LEU A 23 -4.57 9.62 -8.93
CA LEU A 23 -3.98 8.30 -8.78
C LEU A 23 -5.02 7.17 -8.92
N PHE A 24 -6.21 7.31 -8.33
CA PHE A 24 -7.28 6.32 -8.44
C PHE A 24 -8.02 6.40 -9.77
N CYS A 25 -8.04 7.57 -10.41
CA CYS A 25 -8.54 7.69 -11.78
C CYS A 25 -7.67 6.89 -12.75
N LEU A 26 -6.34 6.98 -12.60
CA LEU A 26 -5.40 6.16 -13.36
C LEU A 26 -5.65 4.67 -13.11
N GLN A 27 -5.81 4.25 -11.85
CA GLN A 27 -6.16 2.88 -11.52
C GLN A 27 -7.47 2.43 -12.18
N ASP A 28 -8.55 3.23 -12.13
CA ASP A 28 -9.86 2.81 -12.65
C ASP A 28 -9.88 2.73 -14.19
N LEU A 29 -9.10 3.56 -14.87
CA LEU A 29 -9.04 3.59 -16.33
C LEU A 29 -7.99 2.65 -16.91
N TYR A 30 -6.93 2.35 -16.16
CA TYR A 30 -5.80 1.54 -16.62
C TYR A 30 -5.73 0.15 -16.00
N GLY A 31 -6.26 -0.02 -14.79
CA GLY A 31 -6.24 -1.26 -14.02
C GLY A 31 -4.95 -1.53 -13.24
N GLY A 32 -3.96 -0.62 -13.29
CA GLY A 32 -2.68 -0.78 -12.58
C GLY A 32 -2.77 -0.44 -11.09
N LEU A 33 -1.85 -0.96 -10.28
CA LEU A 33 -1.82 -0.69 -8.84
C LEU A 33 -1.36 0.75 -8.54
N PRO A 34 -2.12 1.52 -7.73
CA PRO A 34 -1.78 2.89 -7.41
C PRO A 34 -0.66 3.00 -6.38
N SER A 35 0.29 3.88 -6.62
CA SER A 35 1.33 4.28 -5.67
C SER A 35 1.71 5.75 -5.87
N SER A 36 2.20 6.40 -4.81
CA SER A 36 2.69 7.78 -4.89
C SER A 36 4.00 7.94 -4.12
N TYR A 37 4.90 8.72 -4.68
CA TYR A 37 6.25 8.92 -4.15
C TYR A 37 6.64 10.39 -4.24
N PRO A 38 7.41 10.94 -3.28
CA PRO A 38 7.86 12.33 -3.32
C PRO A 38 8.93 12.60 -4.40
N TYR A 39 9.50 11.56 -5.02
CA TYR A 39 10.49 11.71 -6.08
C TYR A 39 10.46 10.51 -7.04
N VAL A 40 11.06 10.70 -8.20
CA VAL A 40 11.10 9.71 -9.27
C VAL A 40 12.05 8.58 -8.86
N PHE A 41 11.49 7.42 -8.58
CA PHE A 41 12.23 6.18 -8.49
C PHE A 41 11.89 5.29 -9.67
N SER A 42 12.93 4.80 -10.34
CA SER A 42 12.89 3.67 -11.28
C SER A 42 11.59 3.53 -12.10
N LEU A 43 11.34 4.50 -12.99
CA LEU A 43 10.18 4.43 -13.89
C LEU A 43 10.30 3.24 -14.84
N LYS A 44 9.31 2.35 -14.84
CA LYS A 44 9.26 1.21 -15.74
C LYS A 44 8.33 1.51 -16.91
N ARG A 45 8.77 1.21 -18.13
CA ARG A 45 7.87 1.21 -19.29
C ARG A 45 6.70 0.27 -19.03
N GLY A 46 5.52 0.69 -19.45
CA GLY A 46 4.26 -0.01 -19.17
C GLY A 46 3.52 0.53 -17.95
N ASN A 47 4.12 1.36 -17.09
CA ASN A 47 3.38 2.05 -16.03
C ASN A 47 2.83 3.38 -16.54
N LEU A 48 1.69 3.82 -16.01
CA LEU A 48 1.22 5.20 -16.20
C LEU A 48 1.75 6.09 -15.09
N ILE A 49 2.39 7.19 -15.49
CA ILE A 49 3.06 8.10 -14.56
C ILE A 49 2.45 9.50 -14.69
N GLY A 50 2.03 10.04 -13.56
CA GLY A 50 1.63 11.43 -13.39
C GLY A 50 2.61 12.17 -12.48
N LEU A 51 2.75 13.47 -12.69
CA LEU A 51 3.60 14.35 -11.91
C LEU A 51 2.76 15.52 -11.42
N THR A 52 2.83 15.82 -10.13
CA THR A 52 2.09 16.93 -9.53
C THR A 52 2.95 17.66 -8.53
N ASN A 53 2.63 18.93 -8.31
CA ASN A 53 3.21 19.74 -7.25
C ASN A 53 2.16 19.98 -6.18
N THR A 54 2.37 19.40 -5.00
CA THR A 54 1.48 19.48 -3.84
C THR A 54 1.98 20.45 -2.77
N THR A 55 3.12 21.11 -2.99
CA THR A 55 3.75 21.95 -1.97
C THR A 55 3.13 23.33 -1.85
N ASN A 56 2.58 23.90 -2.95
CA ASN A 56 1.91 25.21 -2.93
C ASN A 56 0.86 25.32 -4.06
N HIS A 57 -0.42 25.20 -3.73
CA HIS A 57 -1.52 25.36 -4.68
C HIS A 57 -1.83 26.84 -5.04
N SER A 58 -1.27 27.79 -4.31
CA SER A 58 -1.55 29.23 -4.43
C SER A 58 -0.54 30.02 -5.26
N VAL A 59 0.61 29.43 -5.59
CA VAL A 59 1.68 30.09 -6.35
C VAL A 59 1.71 29.50 -7.75
N ALA A 60 1.57 30.35 -8.78
CA ALA A 60 1.74 29.92 -10.16
C ALA A 60 3.09 29.20 -10.32
N MET A 61 3.08 28.01 -10.93
CA MET A 61 4.34 27.33 -11.15
C MET A 61 5.17 28.11 -12.18
N PRO A 62 6.51 28.11 -12.05
CA PRO A 62 7.40 28.68 -13.06
C PRO A 62 7.09 28.12 -14.46
N LEU A 63 7.56 28.84 -15.49
CA LEU A 63 7.49 28.39 -16.89
C LEU A 63 6.05 28.23 -17.42
N GLY A 64 5.08 28.94 -16.82
CA GLY A 64 3.68 28.92 -17.25
C GLY A 64 2.93 27.63 -16.90
N LEU A 65 3.51 26.76 -16.05
CA LEU A 65 2.84 25.55 -15.57
C LEU A 65 1.75 25.91 -14.55
N LYS A 66 0.70 25.08 -14.48
CA LYS A 66 -0.42 25.29 -13.56
C LYS A 66 -0.17 24.55 -12.24
N ALA A 67 -0.20 25.28 -11.13
CA ALA A 67 -0.10 24.71 -9.80
C ALA A 67 -1.33 23.87 -9.46
N GLY A 68 -1.13 22.77 -8.73
CA GLY A 68 -2.23 21.88 -8.34
C GLY A 68 -2.82 21.01 -9.45
N HIS A 69 -2.19 20.97 -10.63
CA HIS A 69 -2.58 20.06 -11.72
C HIS A 69 -1.59 18.91 -11.87
N ALA A 70 -2.11 17.73 -12.24
CA ALA A 70 -1.27 16.61 -12.65
C ALA A 70 -0.86 16.71 -14.13
N TYR A 71 0.40 16.43 -14.40
CA TYR A 71 0.99 16.35 -15.73
C TYR A 71 1.32 14.88 -16.02
N GLY A 72 0.77 14.33 -17.09
CA GLY A 72 1.08 12.97 -17.53
C GLY A 72 2.46 12.91 -18.18
N LEU A 73 3.27 11.93 -17.77
CA LEU A 73 4.53 11.64 -18.44
C LEU A 73 4.27 10.95 -19.77
N VAL A 74 4.69 11.58 -20.86
CA VAL A 74 4.57 11.03 -22.21
C VAL A 74 5.85 10.29 -22.59
N LYS A 75 7.01 10.90 -22.30
CA LYS A 75 8.30 10.39 -22.76
C LYS A 75 9.46 10.90 -21.91
N ILE A 76 10.49 10.07 -21.80
CA ILE A 76 11.83 10.48 -21.38
C ILE A 76 12.78 10.13 -22.51
N ALA A 77 13.63 11.07 -22.89
CA ALA A 77 14.59 10.86 -23.97
C ALA A 77 15.96 11.46 -23.62
N GLN A 78 17.01 10.80 -24.08
CA GLN A 78 18.36 11.34 -24.06
C GLN A 78 18.71 11.94 -25.43
N LEU A 79 19.18 13.17 -25.41
CA LEU A 79 19.56 13.96 -26.57
C LEU A 79 21.02 14.37 -26.45
N GLN A 80 21.73 14.37 -27.57
CA GLN A 80 23.12 14.82 -27.66
C GLN A 80 23.14 16.27 -28.15
N ILE A 81 23.49 17.19 -27.26
CA ILE A 81 23.63 18.63 -27.52
C ILE A 81 25.09 19.03 -27.27
N GLN A 82 25.74 19.62 -28.27
CA GLN A 82 27.12 20.13 -28.17
C GLN A 82 28.13 19.13 -27.54
N GLY A 83 27.99 17.84 -27.84
CA GLY A 83 28.86 16.81 -27.28
C GLY A 83 28.53 16.38 -25.84
N GLN A 84 27.45 16.89 -25.24
CA GLN A 84 26.91 16.48 -23.95
C GLN A 84 25.58 15.72 -24.10
N LEU A 85 25.35 14.74 -23.23
CA LEU A 85 24.08 14.02 -23.13
C LEU A 85 23.15 14.75 -22.16
N GLU A 86 21.98 15.14 -22.64
CA GLU A 86 20.94 15.80 -21.87
C GLU A 86 19.68 14.93 -21.82
N THR A 87 19.13 14.74 -20.63
CA THR A 87 17.86 14.00 -20.45
C THR A 87 16.70 14.98 -20.43
N VAL A 88 15.78 14.82 -21.37
CA VAL A 88 14.56 15.62 -21.48
C VAL A 88 13.33 14.78 -21.20
N VAL A 89 12.30 15.44 -20.67
CA VAL A 89 11.03 14.87 -20.26
C VAL A 89 9.92 15.58 -21.01
N GLN A 90 9.05 14.82 -21.66
CA GLN A 90 7.84 15.31 -22.31
C GLN A 90 6.64 15.07 -21.41
N LEU A 91 5.93 16.14 -21.07
CA LEU A 91 4.78 16.15 -20.19
C LEU A 91 3.54 16.65 -20.92
N ARG A 92 2.37 16.22 -20.49
CA ARG A 92 1.08 16.70 -21.00
C ARG A 92 0.15 17.09 -19.86
N ASN A 93 -0.40 18.31 -19.92
CA ASN A 93 -1.54 18.69 -19.09
C ASN A 93 -2.83 18.34 -19.83
N VAL A 94 -3.80 17.74 -19.14
CA VAL A 94 -5.09 17.35 -19.72
C VAL A 94 -6.20 18.38 -19.48
N TRP A 95 -5.93 19.42 -18.68
CA TRP A 95 -6.85 20.51 -18.34
C TRP A 95 -6.50 21.85 -19.02
N SER A 96 -5.62 21.85 -20.01
CA SER A 96 -5.30 23.08 -20.73
C SER A 96 -6.33 23.38 -21.82
N ASP A 97 -6.98 24.52 -21.70
CA ASP A 97 -7.53 25.21 -22.86
C ASP A 97 -6.32 25.66 -23.71
N ALA A 98 -6.41 25.49 -25.04
CA ALA A 98 -5.34 25.72 -26.01
C ALA A 98 -4.64 27.10 -25.91
N SER A 99 -5.26 28.08 -25.24
CA SER A 99 -4.69 29.42 -24.99
C SER A 99 -3.69 29.48 -23.83
N SER A 100 -3.73 28.53 -22.89
CA SER A 100 -2.87 28.53 -21.68
C SER A 100 -1.54 27.79 -21.88
N ASP A 101 -1.51 26.74 -22.71
CA ASP A 101 -0.26 26.07 -23.13
C ASP A 101 0.61 26.99 -23.98
N ALA A 102 0.01 27.98 -24.66
CA ALA A 102 0.73 29.00 -25.39
C ALA A 102 1.65 29.84 -24.50
N ALA A 103 1.38 29.96 -23.19
CA ALA A 103 2.23 30.69 -22.24
C ALA A 103 3.43 29.88 -21.76
N ALA A 104 3.29 28.56 -21.57
CA ALA A 104 4.44 27.66 -21.33
C ALA A 104 5.26 27.42 -22.62
N ALA A 105 4.64 27.58 -23.79
CA ALA A 105 5.28 27.56 -25.10
C ALA A 105 5.86 28.92 -25.54
N ALA A 106 5.57 30.01 -24.83
CA ALA A 106 6.07 31.35 -25.16
C ALA A 106 7.39 31.63 -24.43
N GLY A 107 8.45 31.83 -25.22
CA GLY A 107 9.74 32.44 -24.88
C GLY A 107 10.24 32.37 -23.42
N GLY A 108 11.32 31.60 -23.20
CA GLY A 108 12.06 31.57 -21.92
C GLY A 108 12.05 30.24 -21.20
N VAL A 109 11.25 29.28 -21.66
CA VAL A 109 11.24 27.90 -21.18
C VAL A 109 12.29 27.07 -21.94
N PRO A 110 13.24 26.41 -21.27
CA PRO A 110 14.15 25.46 -21.92
C PRO A 110 13.35 24.40 -22.66
N TRP A 111 13.80 24.03 -23.86
CA TRP A 111 13.11 23.06 -24.73
C TRP A 111 11.70 23.48 -25.18
N ALA A 112 11.36 24.77 -25.09
CA ALA A 112 10.15 25.33 -25.69
C ALA A 112 10.06 25.02 -27.18
N ARG A 113 8.83 24.94 -27.69
CA ARG A 113 8.54 24.69 -29.10
C ARG A 113 9.22 25.74 -30.00
N GLY A 114 10.07 25.28 -30.92
CA GLY A 114 10.82 26.18 -31.82
C GLY A 114 11.98 26.91 -31.14
N GLY A 115 12.23 26.62 -29.85
CA GLY A 115 13.30 27.18 -29.05
C GLY A 115 14.70 26.85 -29.57
N ALA A 116 15.69 27.57 -29.07
CA ALA A 116 17.09 27.45 -29.49
C ALA A 116 17.66 26.04 -29.23
N ASP A 117 17.22 25.36 -28.16
CA ASP A 117 17.69 24.02 -27.79
C ASP A 117 17.39 23.00 -28.89
N TRP A 118 16.18 23.05 -29.46
CA TRP A 118 15.83 22.21 -30.60
C TRP A 118 16.69 22.52 -31.82
N LYS A 119 17.11 23.77 -32.06
CA LYS A 119 17.99 24.10 -33.20
C LYS A 119 19.36 23.41 -33.11
N GLN A 120 19.80 23.08 -31.90
CA GLN A 120 21.06 22.37 -31.64
C GLN A 120 20.93 20.85 -31.85
N CYS A 121 19.70 20.32 -31.86
CA CYS A 121 19.45 18.90 -32.12
C CYS A 121 19.47 18.58 -33.62
N SER A 122 20.14 17.49 -33.98
CA SER A 122 20.08 16.93 -35.34
C SER A 122 18.66 16.53 -35.75
N LEU A 123 18.39 16.49 -37.06
CA LEU A 123 17.10 16.03 -37.59
C LEU A 123 16.74 14.62 -37.10
N HIS A 124 17.72 13.70 -37.09
CA HIS A 124 17.52 12.32 -36.63
C HIS A 124 17.09 12.26 -35.16
N GLN A 125 17.70 13.07 -34.30
CA GLN A 125 17.33 13.15 -32.88
C GLN A 125 15.88 13.64 -32.71
N LYS A 126 15.49 14.69 -33.43
CA LYS A 126 14.11 15.23 -33.41
C LYS A 126 13.09 14.19 -33.87
N GLN A 127 13.37 13.50 -34.98
CA GLN A 127 12.50 12.45 -35.51
C GLN A 127 12.37 11.29 -34.52
N ARG A 128 13.49 10.84 -33.92
CA ARG A 128 13.50 9.76 -32.92
C ARG A 128 12.65 10.07 -31.70
N VAL A 129 12.72 11.30 -31.18
CA VAL A 129 11.92 11.70 -30.01
C VAL A 129 10.51 12.15 -30.38
N GLY A 130 10.18 12.21 -31.67
CA GLY A 130 8.87 12.63 -32.14
C GLY A 130 8.59 14.11 -31.92
N TYR A 131 9.63 14.95 -31.93
CA TYR A 131 9.47 16.40 -31.82
C TYR A 131 8.65 16.94 -32.99
N GLN A 132 7.63 17.75 -32.68
CA GLN A 132 6.80 18.43 -33.66
C GLN A 132 6.77 19.94 -33.41
N LEU A 133 6.70 20.71 -34.49
CA LEU A 133 6.48 22.15 -34.41
C LEU A 133 5.00 22.51 -34.28
N ALA A 134 4.10 21.58 -34.61
CA ALA A 134 2.67 21.72 -34.38
C ALA A 134 2.36 21.65 -32.88
N ASP A 135 1.28 22.30 -32.46
CA ASP A 135 0.80 22.19 -31.09
C ASP A 135 0.13 20.85 -30.85
N ASP A 136 0.68 20.08 -29.91
CA ASP A 136 0.13 18.80 -29.45
C ASP A 136 -0.27 18.81 -27.96
N GLY A 137 -0.25 20.00 -27.33
CA GLY A 137 -0.53 20.18 -25.90
C GLY A 137 0.54 19.58 -24.98
N THR A 138 1.75 19.31 -25.49
CA THR A 138 2.87 18.82 -24.68
C THR A 138 3.90 19.90 -24.40
N VAL A 139 4.57 19.75 -23.26
CA VAL A 139 5.68 20.60 -22.82
C VAL A 139 6.91 19.71 -22.64
N TRP A 140 8.06 20.21 -23.10
CA TRP A 140 9.35 19.56 -22.89
C TRP A 140 10.13 20.31 -21.82
N LEU A 141 10.75 19.57 -20.91
CA LEU A 141 11.61 20.10 -19.85
C LEU A 141 12.88 19.27 -19.77
N THR A 142 13.94 19.82 -19.18
CA THR A 142 15.04 18.98 -18.71
C THR A 142 14.58 18.13 -17.53
N LEU A 143 15.20 16.97 -17.32
CA LEU A 143 14.90 16.13 -16.14
C LEU A 143 15.16 16.91 -14.84
N ALA A 144 16.22 17.70 -14.78
CA ALA A 144 16.54 18.52 -13.60
C ALA A 144 15.44 19.55 -13.31
N THR A 145 14.95 20.25 -14.34
CA THR A 145 13.83 21.18 -14.22
C THR A 145 12.55 20.45 -13.79
N CYS A 146 12.26 19.29 -14.36
CA CYS A 146 11.11 18.48 -13.97
C CYS A 146 11.16 18.11 -12.48
N LEU A 147 12.29 17.58 -12.00
CA LEU A 147 12.47 17.19 -10.60
C LEU A 147 12.41 18.39 -9.64
N ALA A 148 12.80 19.59 -10.08
CA ALA A 148 12.69 20.80 -9.28
C ALA A 148 11.26 21.35 -9.19
N LEU A 149 10.44 21.11 -10.22
CA LEU A 149 9.09 21.67 -10.32
C LEU A 149 7.99 20.75 -9.79
N PHE A 150 8.19 19.43 -9.83
CA PHE A 150 7.20 18.45 -9.39
C PHE A 150 7.65 17.78 -8.09
N SER A 151 6.79 17.83 -7.06
CA SER A 151 7.09 17.30 -5.73
C SER A 151 6.59 15.88 -5.50
N THR A 152 5.73 15.38 -6.39
CA THR A 152 5.04 14.10 -6.20
C THR A 152 4.87 13.40 -7.54
N VAL A 153 5.24 12.13 -7.57
CA VAL A 153 5.03 11.19 -8.68
C VAL A 153 3.85 10.30 -8.31
N LEU A 154 2.91 10.16 -9.23
CA LEU A 154 1.77 9.26 -9.17
C LEU A 154 2.04 8.13 -10.16
N GLU A 155 2.02 6.88 -9.69
CA GLU A 155 2.26 5.71 -10.54
C GLU A 155 1.05 4.77 -10.47
N SER A 156 0.48 4.43 -11.63
CA SER A 156 -0.38 3.26 -11.80
C SER A 156 0.43 2.15 -12.45
N ARG A 157 0.81 1.17 -11.63
CA ARG A 157 1.75 0.11 -11.98
C ARG A 157 1.06 -1.04 -12.69
N ASN A 158 1.53 -1.38 -13.88
CA ASN A 158 1.01 -2.51 -14.65
C ASN A 158 1.55 -3.85 -14.11
N VAL A 159 0.94 -4.35 -13.04
CA VAL A 159 1.30 -5.68 -12.48
C VAL A 159 0.71 -6.84 -13.27
N TYR A 160 -0.34 -6.59 -14.04
CA TYR A 160 -1.11 -7.60 -14.75
C TYR A 160 -0.61 -7.87 -16.18
N GLN A 161 0.40 -7.12 -16.62
CA GLN A 161 0.92 -7.15 -17.99
C GLN A 161 -0.20 -7.17 -19.04
N PHE A 162 -1.10 -6.19 -18.97
CA PHE A 162 -2.28 -6.17 -19.82
C PHE A 162 -1.92 -6.42 -21.29
N PRO A 163 -2.60 -7.36 -21.99
CA PRO A 163 -2.29 -7.70 -23.39
C PRO A 163 -2.39 -6.52 -24.37
N SER A 164 -3.07 -5.44 -23.95
CA SER A 164 -3.20 -4.19 -24.69
C SER A 164 -1.91 -3.37 -24.76
N VAL A 165 -0.91 -3.69 -23.94
CA VAL A 165 0.41 -3.05 -23.99
C VAL A 165 1.35 -3.93 -24.82
N ASP A 166 1.99 -3.33 -25.83
CA ASP A 166 3.03 -4.01 -26.61
C ASP A 166 4.12 -4.53 -25.65
N PRO A 167 4.41 -5.84 -25.61
CA PRO A 167 5.41 -6.40 -24.71
C PRO A 167 6.80 -5.77 -24.84
N ARG A 168 7.14 -5.20 -26.01
CA ARG A 168 8.41 -4.46 -26.22
C ARG A 168 8.47 -3.13 -25.48
N ASN A 169 7.32 -2.64 -25.04
CA ASN A 169 7.14 -1.39 -24.30
C ASN A 169 6.85 -1.65 -22.81
N VAL A 170 7.23 -2.81 -22.29
CA VAL A 170 7.10 -3.16 -20.86
C VAL A 170 8.46 -3.60 -20.34
N ASP A 171 9.00 -2.88 -19.35
CA ASP A 171 10.27 -3.26 -18.72
C ASP A 171 10.07 -4.33 -17.62
N ALA A 172 8.82 -4.59 -17.23
CA ALA A 172 8.48 -5.49 -16.13
C ALA A 172 8.49 -6.97 -16.55
N VAL A 173 9.13 -7.82 -15.73
CA VAL A 173 9.06 -9.28 -15.79
C VAL A 173 7.62 -9.73 -15.50
N PRO A 174 7.13 -10.82 -16.13
CA PRO A 174 5.85 -11.43 -15.73
C PRO A 174 5.82 -11.70 -14.23
N LEU A 175 4.78 -11.22 -13.57
CA LEU A 175 4.59 -11.40 -12.14
C LEU A 175 3.56 -12.50 -11.89
N TYR A 176 3.79 -13.26 -10.84
CA TYR A 176 2.77 -14.12 -10.23
C TYR A 176 1.88 -13.22 -9.37
N VAL A 177 0.62 -13.10 -9.76
CA VAL A 177 -0.34 -12.21 -9.11
C VAL A 177 -1.46 -13.01 -8.48
N HIS A 178 -1.65 -12.81 -7.18
CA HIS A 178 -2.75 -13.36 -6.41
C HIS A 178 -3.72 -12.24 -6.06
N VAL A 179 -5.00 -12.39 -6.44
CA VAL A 179 -6.07 -11.45 -6.12
C VAL A 179 -7.06 -12.14 -5.20
N ILE A 180 -7.21 -11.62 -3.98
CA ILE A 180 -8.04 -12.22 -2.93
C ILE A 180 -9.10 -11.21 -2.50
N ALA A 181 -10.37 -11.58 -2.65
CA ALA A 181 -11.50 -10.80 -2.15
C ALA A 181 -11.99 -11.38 -0.83
N SER A 182 -12.17 -10.54 0.19
CA SER A 182 -12.68 -10.94 1.51
C SER A 182 -13.31 -9.73 2.22
N GLY A 183 -13.49 -9.80 3.53
CA GLY A 183 -13.99 -8.68 4.33
C GLY A 183 -13.73 -8.84 5.82
N TRP A 184 -13.66 -7.71 6.52
CA TRP A 184 -13.70 -7.67 7.98
C TRP A 184 -15.15 -7.80 8.43
N LYS A 185 -15.50 -8.88 9.13
CA LYS A 185 -16.89 -9.14 9.57
C LYS A 185 -16.91 -9.81 10.95
N GLY A 186 -17.75 -9.33 11.85
CA GLY A 186 -17.94 -9.90 13.17
C GLY A 186 -16.63 -10.02 13.95
N VAL A 187 -16.21 -11.25 14.23
CA VAL A 187 -15.01 -11.53 15.05
C VAL A 187 -13.70 -11.23 14.33
N THR A 188 -13.67 -11.22 12.99
CA THR A 188 -12.47 -10.89 12.20
C THR A 188 -12.29 -9.39 12.02
N CYS A 189 -13.15 -8.59 12.63
CA CYS A 189 -13.04 -7.14 12.67
C CYS A 189 -12.20 -6.70 13.89
N GLY A 190 -10.93 -7.11 13.91
CA GLY A 190 -10.02 -6.87 15.04
C GLY A 190 -9.35 -5.49 15.04
N GLY A 191 -9.27 -4.85 13.87
CA GLY A 191 -8.55 -3.60 13.69
C GLY A 191 -7.05 -3.75 14.00
N ARG A 192 -6.37 -2.65 14.32
CA ARG A 192 -4.94 -2.65 14.62
C ARG A 192 -4.61 -3.28 15.98
N GLU A 193 -5.47 -3.06 16.97
CA GLU A 193 -5.23 -3.50 18.36
C GLU A 193 -5.38 -5.03 18.52
N ALA A 194 -6.34 -5.65 17.83
CA ALA A 194 -6.54 -7.10 17.83
C ALA A 194 -6.21 -7.71 16.46
N ILE A 195 -5.06 -7.34 15.90
CA ILE A 195 -4.68 -7.69 14.53
C ILE A 195 -4.64 -9.20 14.25
N HIS A 196 -4.35 -10.02 15.26
CA HIS A 196 -4.38 -11.49 15.16
C HIS A 196 -5.78 -12.04 14.82
N LEU A 197 -6.84 -11.29 15.10
CA LEU A 197 -8.21 -11.66 14.74
C LEU A 197 -8.55 -11.34 13.28
N ASN A 198 -7.87 -10.38 12.66
CA ASN A 198 -8.15 -10.02 11.26
C ASN A 198 -7.94 -11.21 10.33
N PRO A 199 -8.57 -11.23 9.13
CA PRO A 199 -8.31 -12.28 8.15
C PRO A 199 -6.81 -12.39 7.87
N GLN A 200 -6.29 -13.61 7.68
CA GLN A 200 -4.88 -13.84 7.41
C GLN A 200 -4.73 -14.70 6.15
N PHE A 201 -3.87 -14.25 5.24
CA PHE A 201 -3.49 -15.00 4.05
C PHE A 201 -2.03 -15.35 4.13
N GLN A 202 -1.69 -16.60 3.85
CA GLN A 202 -0.33 -17.08 3.94
C GLN A 202 0.29 -17.21 2.56
N PHE A 203 1.53 -16.76 2.44
CA PHE A 203 2.32 -16.88 1.21
C PHE A 203 3.63 -17.57 1.57
N THR A 204 3.90 -18.69 0.91
CA THR A 204 5.13 -19.47 1.12
C THR A 204 6.03 -19.33 -0.11
N THR A 205 7.29 -19.00 0.14
CA THR A 205 8.35 -18.90 -0.87
C THR A 205 9.51 -19.82 -0.51
N ALA A 206 10.19 -20.36 -1.52
CA ALA A 206 11.39 -21.17 -1.35
C ALA A 206 12.67 -20.33 -1.31
N ASP A 207 12.63 -19.10 -1.83
CA ASP A 207 13.78 -18.21 -1.91
C ASP A 207 13.41 -16.78 -1.50
N ALA A 208 14.43 -15.98 -1.20
CA ALA A 208 14.25 -14.55 -1.00
C ALA A 208 13.71 -13.89 -2.26
N THR A 209 12.66 -13.06 -2.12
CA THR A 209 12.02 -12.39 -3.26
C THR A 209 11.40 -11.07 -2.85
N ASP A 210 11.37 -10.13 -3.78
CA ASP A 210 10.57 -8.92 -3.63
C ASP A 210 9.10 -9.22 -3.85
N VAL A 211 8.23 -8.56 -3.09
CA VAL A 211 6.79 -8.66 -3.22
C VAL A 211 6.13 -7.29 -3.10
N VAL A 212 5.02 -7.14 -3.80
CA VAL A 212 4.11 -6.00 -3.69
C VAL A 212 2.84 -6.50 -3.03
N VAL A 213 2.43 -5.86 -1.95
CA VAL A 213 1.17 -6.13 -1.25
C VAL A 213 0.31 -4.88 -1.32
N HIS A 214 -0.84 -4.98 -1.97
CA HIS A 214 -1.81 -3.90 -2.09
C HIS A 214 -3.12 -4.30 -1.42
N LEU A 215 -3.63 -3.45 -0.55
CA LEU A 215 -4.91 -3.60 0.13
C LEU A 215 -5.84 -2.49 -0.32
N GLU A 216 -7.01 -2.84 -0.82
CA GLU A 216 -8.04 -1.94 -1.29
C GLU A 216 -9.36 -2.16 -0.56
N GLN A 217 -10.01 -1.07 -0.17
CA GLN A 217 -11.39 -1.04 0.30
C GLN A 217 -12.33 -0.50 -0.80
N PRO A 218 -13.64 -0.84 -0.77
CA PRO A 218 -14.62 -0.39 -1.75
C PRO A 218 -14.56 1.12 -1.98
N CYS A 219 -14.66 1.51 -3.25
CA CYS A 219 -14.64 2.92 -3.63
C CYS A 219 -15.75 3.71 -2.90
N ARG A 220 -15.37 4.78 -2.19
CA ARG A 220 -16.31 5.63 -1.45
C ARG A 220 -17.45 6.19 -2.32
N ARG A 221 -17.17 6.40 -3.62
CA ARG A 221 -18.13 6.93 -4.60
C ARG A 221 -19.26 5.96 -4.90
N ALA A 222 -18.98 4.65 -4.88
CA ALA A 222 -20.03 3.63 -5.06
C ALA A 222 -21.09 3.68 -3.95
N ASN A 223 -20.71 4.19 -2.76
CA ASN A 223 -21.57 4.32 -1.59
C ASN A 223 -21.99 5.76 -1.29
N MET A 224 -21.75 6.70 -2.22
CA MET A 224 -22.04 8.13 -2.06
C MET A 224 -21.41 8.80 -0.82
N GLN A 225 -20.23 8.34 -0.43
CA GLN A 225 -19.50 8.85 0.74
C GLN A 225 -18.55 9.99 0.36
N ALA A 226 -18.54 11.05 1.19
CA ALA A 226 -17.64 12.19 1.03
C ALA A 226 -16.17 11.79 1.28
N ASP A 227 -15.93 10.99 2.32
CA ASP A 227 -14.60 10.51 2.72
C ASP A 227 -14.59 9.00 2.95
N TYR A 228 -13.40 8.40 3.03
CA TYR A 228 -13.27 7.00 3.44
C TYR A 228 -13.45 6.91 4.96
N PRO A 229 -14.47 6.17 5.46
CA PRO A 229 -14.77 6.07 6.89
C PRO A 229 -13.75 5.22 7.66
N CYS A 230 -12.92 4.47 6.94
CA CYS A 230 -11.96 3.53 7.48
C CYS A 230 -10.57 3.81 6.92
N HIS A 231 -9.55 3.71 7.78
CA HIS A 231 -8.15 3.71 7.37
C HIS A 231 -7.68 2.27 7.29
N VAL A 232 -7.12 1.88 6.15
CA VAL A 232 -6.71 0.49 5.88
C VAL A 232 -5.21 0.40 5.61
N ALA A 233 -4.59 -0.68 6.06
CA ALA A 233 -3.21 -1.00 5.73
C ALA A 233 -2.97 -2.53 5.75
N PRO A 234 -2.15 -3.06 4.82
CA PRO A 234 -1.67 -4.42 4.95
C PRO A 234 -0.54 -4.48 5.99
N VAL A 235 -0.52 -5.55 6.78
CA VAL A 235 0.59 -5.91 7.66
C VAL A 235 1.17 -7.24 7.20
N VAL A 236 2.48 -7.31 7.05
CA VAL A 236 3.18 -8.53 6.66
C VAL A 236 4.05 -9.00 7.82
N ALA A 237 3.84 -10.25 8.24
CA ALA A 237 4.58 -10.87 9.33
C ALA A 237 5.25 -12.18 8.90
N ALA A 238 6.51 -12.38 9.31
CA ALA A 238 7.28 -13.58 9.04
C ALA A 238 6.91 -14.73 10.01
N HIS A 239 7.56 -15.89 9.84
CA HIS A 239 7.43 -17.05 10.72
C HIS A 239 5.98 -17.47 10.96
N ALA A 240 5.15 -17.45 9.91
CA ALA A 240 3.82 -18.03 9.97
C ALA A 240 3.92 -19.56 9.84
N VAL A 241 2.97 -20.28 10.42
CA VAL A 241 2.89 -21.74 10.30
C VAL A 241 1.77 -22.06 9.33
N VAL A 242 2.05 -22.87 8.32
CA VAL A 242 1.09 -23.23 7.25
C VAL A 242 -0.23 -23.71 7.85
N GLY A 243 -1.33 -23.09 7.42
CA GLY A 243 -2.69 -23.42 7.84
C GLY A 243 -3.06 -22.96 9.26
N ARG A 244 -2.15 -22.34 10.02
CA ARG A 244 -2.42 -21.87 11.38
C ARG A 244 -2.43 -20.35 11.47
N ARG A 245 -3.38 -19.82 12.23
CA ARG A 245 -3.47 -18.39 12.54
C ARG A 245 -2.25 -17.93 13.33
N LYS A 246 -1.63 -16.84 12.89
CA LYS A 246 -0.53 -16.20 13.61
C LYS A 246 -1.09 -15.30 14.71
N LEU A 247 -0.74 -15.61 15.96
CA LEU A 247 -1.22 -14.88 17.14
C LEU A 247 -0.25 -13.78 17.57
N ASP A 248 1.02 -14.12 17.71
CA ASP A 248 2.11 -13.20 18.06
C ASP A 248 2.57 -12.41 16.82
N VAL A 249 1.67 -11.62 16.23
CA VAL A 249 1.95 -10.86 14.99
C VAL A 249 3.07 -9.84 15.21
N ALA A 250 3.00 -9.08 16.30
CA ALA A 250 3.87 -7.91 16.55
C ALA A 250 5.38 -8.21 16.56
N LYS A 251 5.79 -9.43 16.98
CA LYS A 251 7.21 -9.82 17.07
C LYS A 251 7.85 -10.07 15.72
N ASP A 252 7.05 -10.43 14.72
CA ASP A 252 7.52 -10.88 13.42
C ASP A 252 7.08 -9.95 12.28
N VAL A 253 6.57 -8.76 12.58
CA VAL A 253 6.21 -7.77 11.56
C VAL A 253 7.46 -7.36 10.79
N ILE A 254 7.44 -7.57 9.48
CA ILE A 254 8.51 -7.17 8.56
C ILE A 254 8.13 -5.96 7.71
N ALA A 255 6.82 -5.72 7.52
CA ALA A 255 6.34 -4.50 6.90
C ALA A 255 4.93 -4.14 7.40
N THR A 256 4.62 -2.86 7.41
CA THR A 256 3.30 -2.32 7.74
C THR A 256 3.02 -1.13 6.84
N GLY A 257 1.89 -1.16 6.16
CA GLY A 257 1.42 -0.01 5.40
C GLY A 257 1.00 1.13 6.32
N THR A 258 0.98 2.35 5.78
CA THR A 258 0.50 3.51 6.53
C THR A 258 -1.02 3.51 6.55
N PHE A 259 -1.62 3.50 7.73
CA PHE A 259 -3.06 3.69 7.91
C PHE A 259 -3.44 5.12 7.57
N VAL A 260 -3.99 5.33 6.38
CA VAL A 260 -4.46 6.63 5.88
C VAL A 260 -5.89 6.54 5.37
N SER A 261 -6.61 7.66 5.40
CA SER A 261 -7.96 7.77 4.79
C SER A 261 -7.85 7.84 3.28
N ASN A 262 -7.67 6.68 2.63
CA ASN A 262 -7.59 6.52 1.19
C ASN A 262 -8.25 5.22 0.73
N ARG A 263 -8.47 5.07 -0.58
CA ARG A 263 -9.05 3.85 -1.17
C ARG A 263 -8.18 2.61 -0.95
N SER A 264 -6.86 2.77 -1.01
CA SER A 264 -5.94 1.66 -0.91
C SER A 264 -4.60 2.05 -0.29
N CYS A 265 -3.87 1.05 0.17
CA CYS A 265 -2.50 1.15 0.67
C CYS A 265 -1.64 0.08 -0.02
N LEU A 266 -0.48 0.48 -0.52
CA LEU A 266 0.50 -0.39 -1.19
C LEU A 266 1.79 -0.43 -0.36
N VAL A 267 2.33 -1.63 -0.18
CA VAL A 267 3.61 -1.86 0.48
C VAL A 267 4.49 -2.70 -0.44
N GLU A 268 5.72 -2.26 -0.59
CA GLU A 268 6.78 -3.00 -1.28
C GLU A 268 7.78 -3.47 -0.24
N LEU A 269 8.14 -4.75 -0.29
CA LEU A 269 9.09 -5.34 0.66
C LEU A 269 9.81 -6.52 0.03
N SER A 270 10.96 -6.86 0.58
CA SER A 270 11.64 -8.13 0.31
C SER A 270 11.23 -9.15 1.37
N LEU A 271 10.84 -10.34 0.94
CA LEU A 271 10.76 -11.53 1.78
C LEU A 271 12.19 -12.08 1.90
N PRO A 272 12.83 -12.00 3.08
CA PRO A 272 14.28 -12.16 3.18
C PRO A 272 14.79 -13.60 3.14
N PHE A 273 13.93 -14.60 3.37
CA PHE A 273 14.32 -16.00 3.49
C PHE A 273 13.20 -16.94 3.02
N GLU A 274 13.51 -18.23 2.90
CA GLU A 274 12.52 -19.26 2.65
C GLU A 274 11.54 -19.38 3.82
N GLY A 275 10.26 -19.57 3.54
CA GLY A 275 9.26 -19.79 4.58
C GLY A 275 7.90 -19.19 4.28
N THR A 276 7.04 -19.23 5.29
CA THR A 276 5.65 -18.77 5.20
C THR A 276 5.48 -17.43 5.90
N TYR A 277 4.86 -16.50 5.20
CA TYR A 277 4.56 -15.15 5.64
C TYR A 277 3.05 -14.95 5.73
N ALA A 278 2.58 -14.25 6.76
CA ALA A 278 1.19 -13.87 6.90
C ALA A 278 0.99 -12.43 6.39
N VAL A 279 0.10 -12.27 5.40
CA VAL A 279 -0.44 -10.98 4.95
C VAL A 279 -1.77 -10.78 5.64
N ILE A 280 -1.85 -9.74 6.46
CA ILE A 280 -2.97 -9.44 7.34
C ILE A 280 -3.54 -8.07 6.94
N PRO A 281 -4.63 -8.03 6.16
CA PRO A 281 -5.36 -6.79 5.93
C PRO A 281 -5.96 -6.28 7.23
N ALA A 282 -5.66 -5.04 7.60
CA ALA A 282 -6.12 -4.44 8.84
C ALA A 282 -6.80 -3.09 8.59
N THR A 283 -7.77 -2.79 9.43
CA THR A 283 -8.30 -1.44 9.63
C THR A 283 -7.62 -0.80 10.84
N TYR A 284 -7.58 0.52 10.92
CA TYR A 284 -6.99 1.19 12.09
C TYR A 284 -7.81 0.91 13.36
N ALA A 285 -9.13 1.13 13.28
CA ALA A 285 -10.11 0.73 14.29
C ALA A 285 -11.07 -0.30 13.68
N PRO A 286 -11.69 -1.18 14.49
CA PRO A 286 -12.69 -2.13 14.01
C PRO A 286 -13.74 -1.46 13.13
N PHE A 287 -13.79 -1.87 11.85
CA PHE A 287 -14.75 -1.38 10.88
C PHE A 287 -15.11 -2.51 9.91
N GLU A 288 -16.39 -2.86 9.81
CA GLU A 288 -16.82 -3.90 8.88
C GLU A 288 -16.87 -3.36 7.46
N SER A 289 -16.14 -4.01 6.57
CA SER A 289 -16.13 -3.68 5.15
C SER A 289 -15.60 -4.85 4.34
N ALA A 290 -15.96 -4.91 3.07
CA ALA A 290 -15.26 -5.75 2.11
C ALA A 290 -13.86 -5.17 1.83
N PHE A 291 -12.95 -5.99 1.32
CA PHE A 291 -11.66 -5.55 0.80
C PHE A 291 -11.14 -6.50 -0.27
N GLN A 292 -10.14 -6.04 -1.00
CA GLN A 292 -9.34 -6.84 -1.91
C GLN A 292 -7.86 -6.74 -1.52
N VAL A 293 -7.16 -7.87 -1.52
CA VAL A 293 -5.70 -7.93 -1.40
C VAL A 293 -5.12 -8.41 -2.71
N VAL A 294 -4.14 -7.69 -3.23
CA VAL A 294 -3.31 -8.11 -4.36
C VAL A 294 -1.90 -8.36 -3.85
N VAL A 295 -1.38 -9.56 -4.08
CA VAL A 295 0.02 -9.91 -3.83
C VAL A 295 0.68 -10.27 -5.14
N ALA A 296 1.73 -9.54 -5.50
CA ALA A 296 2.49 -9.77 -6.74
C ALA A 296 3.96 -10.04 -6.44
N SER A 297 4.55 -11.00 -7.15
CA SER A 297 5.95 -11.42 -6.97
C SER A 297 6.57 -11.83 -8.31
N PRO A 298 7.89 -11.65 -8.51
CA PRO A 298 8.58 -12.17 -9.69
C PRO A 298 8.75 -13.71 -9.66
N VAL A 299 8.53 -14.35 -8.50
CA VAL A 299 8.59 -15.81 -8.33
C VAL A 299 7.23 -16.36 -7.89
N PRO A 300 6.92 -17.65 -8.16
CA PRO A 300 5.68 -18.26 -7.69
C PRO A 300 5.60 -18.26 -6.15
N LEU A 301 4.45 -17.86 -5.61
CA LEU A 301 4.15 -17.98 -4.18
C LEU A 301 3.07 -19.03 -3.97
N ALA A 302 3.30 -19.97 -3.06
CA ALA A 302 2.25 -20.89 -2.64
C ALA A 302 1.31 -20.18 -1.66
N VAL A 303 0.04 -20.01 -2.06
CA VAL A 303 -1.00 -19.36 -1.25
C VAL A 303 -1.66 -20.37 -0.32
N GLY A 304 -1.76 -20.02 0.96
CA GLY A 304 -2.50 -20.74 1.99
C GLY A 304 -3.55 -19.84 2.62
N PHE A 305 -4.71 -20.42 2.96
CA PHE A 305 -5.78 -19.71 3.66
C PHE A 305 -5.82 -20.17 5.11
N VAL A 306 -6.00 -19.21 6.02
CA VAL A 306 -6.21 -19.49 7.44
C VAL A 306 -7.71 -19.49 7.71
N SER A 307 -8.22 -20.52 8.39
CA SER A 307 -9.65 -20.60 8.72
C SER A 307 -10.05 -19.50 9.71
N ASP A 308 -11.28 -19.02 9.58
CA ASP A 308 -11.93 -18.18 10.59
C ASP A 308 -12.55 -19.01 11.72
N ASP A 309 -12.62 -20.34 11.58
CA ASP A 309 -12.96 -21.24 12.69
C ASP A 309 -11.85 -21.30 13.74
N ASP A 310 -10.61 -20.96 13.35
CA ASP A 310 -9.42 -20.95 14.23
C ASP A 310 -9.24 -19.62 14.98
N ILE A 311 -10.34 -18.87 15.20
CA ILE A 311 -10.30 -17.62 15.95
C ILE A 311 -9.93 -17.91 17.41
N PRO A 312 -8.87 -17.28 17.96
CA PRO A 312 -8.40 -17.58 19.30
C PRO A 312 -9.41 -17.06 20.33
N VAL A 313 -9.77 -17.93 21.26
CA VAL A 313 -10.69 -17.62 22.37
C VAL A 313 -9.97 -17.73 23.71
N CYS A 314 -10.48 -16.97 24.68
CA CYS A 314 -10.05 -17.07 26.08
C CYS A 314 -10.43 -18.43 26.67
N SER A 315 -9.50 -19.12 27.33
CA SER A 315 -9.79 -20.40 27.98
C SER A 315 -10.82 -20.29 29.11
N VAL A 316 -10.91 -19.12 29.76
CA VAL A 316 -11.85 -18.87 30.87
C VAL A 316 -13.23 -18.45 30.36
N CYS A 317 -13.35 -17.31 29.69
CA CYS A 317 -14.65 -16.77 29.29
C CYS A 317 -15.17 -17.26 27.95
N ARG A 318 -14.36 -18.05 27.21
CA ARG A 318 -14.68 -18.58 25.87
C ARG A 318 -15.02 -17.52 24.81
N GLN A 319 -14.69 -16.25 25.07
CA GLN A 319 -14.87 -15.17 24.11
C GLN A 319 -13.62 -14.96 23.25
N PRO A 320 -13.75 -14.46 22.01
CA PRO A 320 -12.61 -14.10 21.16
C PRO A 320 -11.67 -13.10 21.86
N LEU A 321 -10.37 -13.26 21.64
CA LEU A 321 -9.32 -12.43 22.25
C LEU A 321 -9.24 -11.03 21.58
N LYS A 322 -10.26 -10.19 21.79
CA LYS A 322 -10.36 -8.83 21.20
C LYS A 322 -9.46 -7.78 21.86
N GLY A 323 -8.82 -8.12 22.98
CA GLY A 323 -7.95 -7.21 23.72
C GLY A 323 -6.66 -7.89 24.10
N SER A 324 -5.89 -7.25 24.99
CA SER A 324 -4.66 -7.83 25.50
C SER A 324 -4.94 -9.14 26.23
N TYR A 325 -4.13 -10.15 25.94
CA TYR A 325 -4.21 -11.47 26.55
C TYR A 325 -2.84 -11.90 27.05
N ARG A 326 -2.80 -12.96 27.85
CA ARG A 326 -1.59 -13.65 28.27
C ARG A 326 -1.64 -15.08 27.76
N THR A 327 -0.48 -15.60 27.40
CA THR A 327 -0.31 -16.99 27.01
C THR A 327 0.32 -17.73 28.18
N TYR A 328 -0.32 -18.81 28.61
CA TYR A 328 0.18 -19.73 29.61
C TYR A 328 0.52 -21.06 28.93
N THR A 329 1.46 -21.79 29.50
CA THR A 329 1.66 -23.19 29.10
C THR A 329 0.73 -24.03 29.96
N SER A 330 -0.06 -24.91 29.34
CA SER A 330 -0.93 -25.84 30.06
C SER A 330 -0.13 -26.63 31.11
N PRO A 331 -0.73 -27.09 32.21
CA PRO A 331 -0.06 -27.92 33.22
C PRO A 331 0.69 -29.13 32.62
N ASP A 332 0.15 -29.72 31.55
CA ASP A 332 0.76 -30.86 30.86
C ASP A 332 1.93 -30.48 29.93
N GLY A 333 2.24 -29.19 29.79
CA GLY A 333 3.31 -28.68 28.93
C GLY A 333 3.00 -28.67 27.43
N VAL A 334 1.84 -29.19 27.00
CA VAL A 334 1.56 -29.51 25.59
C VAL A 334 0.87 -28.37 24.83
N VAL A 335 -0.01 -27.58 25.49
CA VAL A 335 -0.88 -26.61 24.81
C VAL A 335 -0.69 -25.22 25.39
N ALA A 336 -0.54 -24.23 24.52
CA ALA A 336 -0.59 -22.83 24.91
C ALA A 336 -2.04 -22.41 25.15
N GLU A 337 -2.36 -21.96 26.37
CA GLU A 337 -3.67 -21.43 26.73
C GLU A 337 -3.64 -19.91 26.75
N HIS A 338 -4.61 -19.28 26.09
CA HIS A 338 -4.70 -17.83 26.02
C HIS A 338 -5.82 -17.31 26.93
N VAL A 339 -5.52 -16.29 27.73
CA VAL A 339 -6.46 -15.75 28.71
C VAL A 339 -6.49 -14.22 28.61
N CYS A 340 -7.68 -13.65 28.50
CA CYS A 340 -7.87 -12.20 28.56
C CYS A 340 -7.27 -11.61 29.85
N GLN A 341 -6.73 -10.40 29.77
CA GLN A 341 -6.26 -9.70 30.97
C GLN A 341 -7.41 -9.31 31.94
N GLY A 342 -7.05 -8.88 33.15
CA GLY A 342 -8.00 -8.50 34.19
C GLY A 342 -8.67 -9.73 34.82
N ARG A 343 -10.01 -9.70 34.92
CA ARG A 343 -10.80 -10.72 35.63
C ARG A 343 -10.51 -12.15 35.17
N CYS A 344 -10.40 -12.39 33.86
CA CYS A 344 -10.11 -13.74 33.35
C CYS A 344 -8.72 -14.22 33.78
N ALA A 345 -7.71 -13.36 33.80
CA ALA A 345 -6.38 -13.70 34.28
C ALA A 345 -6.36 -13.95 35.79
N ASP A 346 -7.17 -13.23 36.58
CA ASP A 346 -7.32 -13.49 38.01
C ASP A 346 -8.03 -14.82 38.29
N GLU A 347 -9.08 -15.12 37.53
CA GLU A 347 -9.84 -16.37 37.62
C GLU A 347 -9.00 -17.58 37.20
N TYR A 348 -8.28 -17.49 36.07
CA TYR A 348 -7.34 -18.50 35.63
C TYR A 348 -6.26 -18.79 36.69
N ARG A 349 -5.69 -17.73 37.28
CA ARG A 349 -4.73 -17.89 38.38
C ARG A 349 -5.36 -18.49 39.62
N SER A 350 -6.60 -18.17 39.97
CA SER A 350 -7.28 -18.84 41.10
C SER A 350 -7.46 -20.34 40.90
N MET A 351 -7.63 -20.79 39.66
CA MET A 351 -7.84 -22.20 39.34
C MET A 351 -6.53 -22.99 39.25
N HIS A 352 -5.41 -22.33 38.92
CA HIS A 352 -4.16 -23.02 38.57
C HIS A 352 -2.92 -22.58 39.35
N ALA A 353 -2.99 -21.49 40.13
CA ALA A 353 -1.86 -21.09 40.96
C ALA A 353 -1.67 -22.08 42.12
N PRO A 354 -0.42 -22.44 42.45
CA PRO A 354 -0.13 -23.15 43.68
C PRO A 354 -0.67 -22.37 44.87
N VAL A 355 -1.22 -23.08 45.85
CA VAL A 355 -1.66 -22.49 47.13
C VAL A 355 -0.69 -22.87 48.23
N CYS A 356 -0.50 -21.97 49.18
CA CYS A 356 0.26 -22.28 50.39
C CYS A 356 -0.43 -23.41 51.16
N VAL A 357 0.34 -24.41 51.58
CA VAL A 357 -0.16 -25.55 52.35
C VAL A 357 -0.79 -25.10 53.68
N ASP A 358 -0.25 -24.06 54.31
CA ASP A 358 -0.65 -23.60 55.64
C ASP A 358 -1.85 -22.62 55.62
N CYS A 359 -1.72 -21.50 54.91
CA CYS A 359 -2.77 -20.47 54.90
C CYS A 359 -3.79 -20.64 53.77
N ARG A 360 -3.54 -21.56 52.83
CA ARG A 360 -4.35 -21.79 51.61
C ARG A 360 -4.50 -20.55 50.71
N GLU A 361 -3.68 -19.51 50.94
CA GLU A 361 -3.61 -18.35 50.05
C GLU A 361 -2.78 -18.67 48.81
N ARG A 362 -3.07 -17.99 47.70
CA ARG A 362 -2.38 -18.17 46.41
C ARG A 362 -0.92 -17.72 46.52
N ILE A 363 -0.02 -18.51 45.95
CA ILE A 363 1.39 -18.14 45.80
C ILE A 363 1.53 -17.30 44.53
N GLU A 364 1.81 -16.00 44.69
CA GLU A 364 1.97 -15.06 43.57
C GLU A 364 3.37 -14.46 43.56
N VAL A 365 4.03 -14.49 42.40
CA VAL A 365 5.30 -13.79 42.19
C VAL A 365 5.01 -12.36 41.75
N VAL A 366 5.30 -11.39 42.63
CA VAL A 366 5.20 -9.96 42.34
C VAL A 366 6.61 -9.39 42.17
N ALA A 367 6.96 -8.99 40.95
CA ALA A 367 8.29 -8.46 40.65
C ALA A 367 8.65 -7.28 41.57
N GLY A 368 9.85 -7.32 42.17
CA GLY A 368 10.34 -6.27 43.07
C GLY A 368 9.72 -6.24 44.48
N ARG A 369 8.86 -7.21 44.82
CA ARG A 369 8.32 -7.36 46.19
C ARG A 369 8.66 -8.74 46.75
N PHE A 370 9.41 -8.76 47.84
CA PHE A 370 9.63 -9.97 48.63
C PHE A 370 8.51 -10.08 49.68
N SER A 371 7.75 -11.19 49.66
CA SER A 371 6.62 -11.36 50.59
C SER A 371 7.05 -11.71 52.01
N GLY A 372 8.32 -12.07 52.23
CA GLY A 372 8.84 -12.53 53.52
C GLY A 372 8.36 -13.92 53.93
N ARG A 373 7.59 -14.61 53.09
CA ARG A 373 7.06 -15.95 53.37
C ARG A 373 7.87 -16.99 52.59
N LEU A 374 8.35 -18.01 53.31
CA LEU A 374 8.99 -19.20 52.73
C LEU A 374 7.91 -20.26 52.51
N PHE A 375 7.90 -20.89 51.34
CA PHE A 375 7.00 -21.99 51.02
C PHE A 375 7.83 -23.18 50.56
N THR A 376 7.44 -24.38 50.99
CA THR A 376 8.02 -25.65 50.53
C THR A 376 7.11 -26.22 49.45
N LEU A 377 7.66 -26.61 48.30
CA LEU A 377 6.87 -27.28 47.25
C LEU A 377 6.85 -28.79 47.56
N GLU A 378 5.90 -29.53 47.00
CA GLU A 378 5.78 -30.98 47.27
C GLU A 378 6.99 -31.80 46.77
N ASP A 379 7.79 -31.22 45.89
CA ASP A 379 9.04 -31.72 45.34
C ASP A 379 10.31 -31.25 46.08
N GLY A 380 10.17 -30.47 47.16
CA GLY A 380 11.26 -30.01 48.03
C GLY A 380 11.61 -28.54 47.83
#